data_AF-A0A3D1HCD5-F1
#
_entry.id   AF-A0A3D1HCD5-F1
#
_cell.length_a   1.000
_cell.length_b   1.000
_cell.length_c   1.000
_cell.angle_alpha   90.00
_cell.angle_beta   90.00
_cell.angle_gamma   90.00
#
_symmetry.space_group_name_H-M   'P 1'
#
loop_
_entity.id
_entity.type
_entity.pdbx_description
1 polymer ?
#
loop_
_entity_poly.entity_id
_entity_poly.type
_entity_poly.pdbx_seq_one_letter_code
_entity_poly.pdbx_strand_id
1 'polypeptide(L)'
;MYKKQMKFQKVICVLMLIASAVVFIYSLGLVTDLYDSLYLTMMDPEDLSYTMVEGSQIYYEMQGYDPATNDFTGFNFNAALTMVGIGLILVNLILFITCTHSRRKYYIGNYIAVGLSAACSVGASVWAIFNVIAFREKFLQIDFDALKEFSEMWNTHYSDSTMWFDAVYFVFGFLLLMTALLVANLILKVIVMKKEQRLIGSRKDVRA
;
A
#
# COMPACT_ATOMS: atom_id res chain seq x y z
N MET A 1 -31.68 11.70 -5.30
CA MET A 1 -30.70 10.62 -5.59
C MET A 1 -29.30 11.17 -5.88
N TYR A 2 -29.14 12.06 -6.86
CA TYR A 2 -27.85 12.60 -7.29
C TYR A 2 -27.01 13.28 -6.19
N LYS A 3 -27.62 14.10 -5.31
CA LYS A 3 -26.91 14.74 -4.17
C LYS A 3 -26.28 13.73 -3.21
N LYS A 4 -26.94 12.60 -2.94
CA LYS A 4 -26.42 11.54 -2.07
C LYS A 4 -25.25 10.80 -2.73
N GLN A 5 -25.38 10.51 -4.02
CA GLN A 5 -24.32 9.88 -4.81
C GLN A 5 -23.06 10.74 -4.90
N MET A 6 -23.20 12.04 -5.12
CA MET A 6 -22.05 12.95 -5.16
C MET A 6 -21.35 13.09 -3.80
N LYS A 7 -22.12 13.09 -2.71
CA LYS A 7 -21.54 13.01 -1.35
C LYS A 7 -20.79 11.70 -1.14
N PHE A 8 -21.40 10.57 -1.47
CA PHE A 8 -20.78 9.25 -1.37
C PHE A 8 -19.48 9.17 -2.15
N GLN A 9 -19.48 9.69 -3.37
CA GLN A 9 -18.28 9.74 -4.18
C GLN A 9 -17.17 10.61 -3.56
N LYS A 10 -17.51 11.80 -3.05
CA LYS A 10 -16.53 12.64 -2.38
C LYS A 10 -15.90 11.92 -1.19
N VAL A 11 -16.71 11.20 -0.41
CA VAL A 11 -16.23 10.36 0.70
C VAL A 11 -15.28 9.28 0.18
N ILE A 12 -15.63 8.54 -0.88
CA ILE A 12 -14.74 7.50 -1.42
C ILE A 12 -13.41 8.09 -1.91
N CYS A 13 -13.42 9.20 -2.65
CA CYS A 13 -12.18 9.81 -3.11
C CYS A 13 -11.27 10.23 -1.95
N VAL A 14 -11.85 10.74 -0.85
CA VAL A 14 -11.10 11.07 0.38
C VAL A 14 -10.58 9.80 1.05
N LEU A 15 -11.40 8.76 1.17
CA LEU A 15 -10.98 7.49 1.76
C LEU A 15 -9.88 6.80 0.95
N MET A 16 -9.88 6.92 -0.38
CA MET A 16 -8.77 6.45 -1.22
C MET A 16 -7.45 7.16 -0.89
N LEU A 17 -7.50 8.48 -0.68
CA LEU A 17 -6.32 9.25 -0.26
C LEU A 17 -5.83 8.80 1.12
N ILE A 18 -6.76 8.61 2.06
CA ILE A 18 -6.45 8.10 3.41
C ILE A 18 -5.83 6.72 3.33
N ALA A 19 -6.39 5.80 2.52
CA ALA A 19 -5.84 4.46 2.34
C ALA A 19 -4.39 4.50 1.83
N SER A 20 -4.08 5.38 0.86
CA SER A 20 -2.70 5.58 0.40
C SER A 20 -1.78 6.17 1.47
N ALA A 21 -2.28 7.09 2.29
CA ALA A 21 -1.49 7.61 3.42
C ALA A 21 -1.22 6.53 4.47
N VAL A 22 -2.17 5.63 4.73
CA VAL A 22 -1.95 4.47 5.62
C VAL A 22 -0.88 3.54 5.05
N VAL A 23 -0.87 3.28 3.74
CA VAL A 23 0.21 2.49 3.09
C VAL A 23 1.57 3.14 3.27
N PHE A 24 1.65 4.47 3.14
CA PHE A 24 2.89 5.21 3.39
C PHE A 24 3.35 5.14 4.85
N ILE A 25 2.44 5.29 5.81
CA ILE A 25 2.77 5.15 7.24
C ILE A 25 3.23 3.73 7.55
N TYR A 26 2.56 2.73 6.97
CA TYR A 26 2.93 1.32 7.11
C TYR A 26 4.35 1.03 6.61
N SER A 27 4.75 1.63 5.47
CA SER A 27 6.11 1.43 4.93
C SER A 27 7.19 1.93 5.89
N LEU A 28 6.93 3.04 6.59
CA LEU A 28 7.85 3.57 7.59
C LEU A 28 7.91 2.68 8.84
N GLY A 29 6.77 2.18 9.30
CA GLY A 29 6.68 1.38 10.52
C GLY A 29 7.37 0.02 10.41
N LEU A 30 7.12 -0.71 9.31
CA LEU A 30 7.63 -2.08 9.11
C LEU A 30 9.16 -2.18 9.27
N VAL A 31 9.90 -1.27 8.62
CA VAL A 31 11.37 -1.35 8.62
C VAL A 31 11.99 -0.68 9.85
N THR A 32 11.30 0.26 10.48
CA THR A 32 11.77 0.87 11.74
C THR A 32 11.77 -0.16 12.87
N ASP A 33 10.73 -1.00 12.96
CA ASP A 33 10.66 -2.07 13.97
C ASP A 33 11.79 -3.09 13.83
N LEU A 34 12.09 -3.48 12.58
CA LEU A 34 13.22 -4.37 12.26
C LEU A 34 14.57 -3.72 12.50
N TYR A 35 14.69 -2.41 12.24
CA TYR A 35 15.91 -1.66 12.54
C TYR A 35 16.20 -1.68 14.04
N ASP A 36 15.23 -1.33 14.88
CA ASP A 36 15.41 -1.23 16.33
C ASP A 36 15.80 -2.58 16.97
N SER A 37 15.34 -3.69 16.40
CA SER A 37 15.57 -5.04 16.91
C SER A 37 16.80 -5.74 16.32
N LEU A 38 17.09 -5.56 15.04
CA LEU A 38 18.08 -6.38 14.32
C LEU A 38 19.32 -5.62 13.85
N TYR A 39 19.31 -4.28 13.83
CA TYR A 39 20.45 -3.52 13.31
C TYR A 39 21.76 -3.81 14.06
N LEU A 40 21.67 -3.90 15.39
CA LEU A 40 22.84 -4.08 16.26
C LEU A 40 23.33 -5.52 16.34
N THR A 41 22.61 -6.50 15.80
CA THR A 41 23.09 -7.89 15.78
C THR A 41 24.19 -8.10 14.73
N MET A 42 24.37 -7.13 13.83
CA MET A 42 25.48 -7.07 12.88
C MET A 42 26.61 -6.21 13.42
N MET A 43 27.74 -6.86 13.68
CA MET A 43 28.89 -6.25 14.36
C MET A 43 29.92 -5.68 13.38
N ASP A 44 29.95 -6.18 12.15
CA ASP A 44 30.90 -5.77 11.13
C ASP A 44 30.19 -5.01 9.98
N PRO A 45 30.49 -3.72 9.78
CA PRO A 45 29.96 -2.96 8.66
C PRO A 45 30.59 -3.34 7.30
N GLU A 46 31.73 -4.04 7.29
CA GLU A 46 32.40 -4.52 6.06
C GLU A 46 31.95 -5.93 5.65
N ASP A 47 31.44 -6.73 6.60
CA ASP A 47 30.91 -8.07 6.36
C ASP A 47 29.53 -8.27 7.01
N LEU A 48 28.48 -7.98 6.24
CA LEU A 48 27.08 -8.18 6.65
C LEU A 48 26.70 -9.66 6.79
N SER A 49 27.56 -10.60 6.43
CA SER A 49 27.33 -12.02 6.73
C SER A 49 27.67 -12.37 8.17
N TYR A 50 28.52 -11.57 8.83
CA TYR A 50 28.95 -11.76 10.22
C TYR A 50 27.90 -11.21 11.20
N THR A 51 26.99 -12.09 11.61
CA THR A 51 25.94 -11.80 12.59
C THR A 51 26.13 -12.58 13.89
N MET A 52 25.80 -11.96 15.02
CA MET A 52 25.70 -12.66 16.31
C MET A 52 24.40 -13.47 16.45
N VAL A 53 23.39 -13.19 15.62
CA VAL A 53 22.08 -13.85 15.64
C VAL A 53 21.77 -14.37 14.26
N GLU A 54 21.62 -15.69 14.13
CA GLU A 54 21.31 -16.32 12.85
C GLU A 54 19.97 -15.80 12.29
N GLY A 55 19.95 -15.50 10.99
CA GLY A 55 18.76 -14.98 10.29
C GLY A 55 18.49 -13.48 10.46
N SER A 56 19.22 -12.75 11.31
CA SER A 56 19.01 -11.31 11.52
C SER A 56 19.36 -10.43 10.29
N GLN A 57 19.95 -11.04 9.26
CA GLN A 57 20.30 -10.41 7.98
C GLN A 57 19.09 -9.86 7.23
N ILE A 58 17.88 -10.33 7.56
CA ILE A 58 16.62 -9.89 6.94
C ILE A 58 16.46 -8.37 6.89
N TYR A 59 16.89 -7.64 7.92
CA TYR A 59 16.78 -6.18 7.94
C TYR A 59 17.55 -5.55 6.75
N TYR A 60 18.74 -6.05 6.45
CA TYR A 60 19.55 -5.59 5.32
C TYR A 60 19.06 -6.16 4.00
N GLU A 61 18.52 -7.37 3.98
CA GLU A 61 17.87 -7.93 2.79
C GLU A 61 16.69 -7.08 2.32
N MET A 62 15.90 -6.55 3.26
CA MET A 62 14.82 -5.60 2.95
C MET A 62 15.34 -4.25 2.44
N GLN A 63 16.62 -3.95 2.66
CA GLN A 63 17.32 -2.79 2.08
C GLN A 63 18.05 -3.11 0.77
N GLY A 64 18.00 -4.35 0.30
CA GLY A 64 18.57 -4.78 -0.98
C GLY A 64 19.87 -5.56 -0.87
N TYR A 65 20.36 -5.87 0.32
CA TYR A 65 21.51 -6.77 0.49
C TYR A 65 21.15 -8.20 0.04
N ASP A 66 22.05 -8.86 -0.68
CA ASP A 66 21.92 -10.27 -1.04
C ASP A 66 23.04 -11.08 -0.36
N PRO A 67 22.70 -11.97 0.59
CA PRO A 67 23.68 -12.77 1.31
C PRO A 67 24.39 -13.79 0.41
N ALA A 68 23.84 -14.16 -0.74
CA ALA A 68 24.49 -15.09 -1.66
C ALA A 68 25.67 -14.46 -2.42
N THR A 69 25.64 -13.14 -2.63
CA THR A 69 26.67 -12.39 -3.35
C THR A 69 27.52 -11.49 -2.44
N ASN A 70 27.11 -11.34 -1.18
CA ASN A 70 27.66 -10.39 -0.21
C ASN A 70 27.71 -8.95 -0.74
N ASP A 71 26.67 -8.55 -1.47
CA ASP A 71 26.59 -7.22 -2.10
C ASP A 71 25.15 -6.67 -2.09
N PHE A 72 25.01 -5.36 -2.22
CA PHE A 72 23.71 -4.71 -2.39
C PHE A 72 23.25 -4.86 -3.83
N THR A 73 22.18 -5.64 -4.01
CA THR A 73 21.44 -5.67 -5.27
C THR A 73 20.72 -4.34 -5.48
N GLY A 74 20.51 -3.97 -6.74
CA GLY A 74 19.85 -2.70 -7.09
C GLY A 74 18.38 -2.60 -6.65
N PHE A 75 17.80 -3.60 -5.99
CA PHE A 75 16.41 -3.61 -5.54
C PHE A 75 16.30 -3.50 -4.03
N ASN A 76 15.98 -2.29 -3.55
CA ASN A 76 15.72 -2.02 -2.14
C ASN A 76 14.20 -2.03 -1.88
N PHE A 77 13.72 -3.04 -1.14
CA PHE A 77 12.29 -3.20 -0.85
C PHE A 77 11.74 -2.07 0.01
N ASN A 78 12.46 -1.63 1.04
CA ASN A 78 12.04 -0.52 1.91
C ASN A 78 11.78 0.77 1.10
N ALA A 79 12.76 1.14 0.27
CA ALA A 79 12.66 2.30 -0.61
C ALA A 79 11.52 2.11 -1.61
N ALA A 80 11.40 0.93 -2.22
CA ALA A 80 10.32 0.62 -3.16
C ALA A 80 8.93 0.75 -2.52
N LEU A 81 8.73 0.19 -1.32
CA LEU A 81 7.45 0.24 -0.61
C LEU A 81 7.06 1.68 -0.25
N THR A 82 8.03 2.48 0.20
CA THR A 82 7.84 3.89 0.51
C THR A 82 7.50 4.70 -0.76
N MET A 83 8.21 4.47 -1.86
CA MET A 83 7.92 5.08 -3.15
C MET A 83 6.53 4.69 -3.68
N VAL A 84 6.10 3.45 -3.47
CA VAL A 84 4.74 2.99 -3.81
C VAL A 84 3.70 3.74 -2.98
N GLY A 85 3.92 3.93 -1.68
CA GLY A 85 3.03 4.73 -0.82
C GLY A 85 2.87 6.17 -1.35
N ILE A 86 3.99 6.84 -1.64
CA ILE A 86 4.01 8.19 -2.22
C ILE A 86 3.30 8.20 -3.60
N GLY A 87 3.63 7.24 -4.46
CA GLY A 87 3.05 7.10 -5.80
C GLY A 87 1.52 6.93 -5.75
N LEU A 88 1.01 6.12 -4.83
CA LEU A 88 -0.43 5.93 -4.64
C LEU A 88 -1.13 7.21 -4.18
N ILE A 89 -0.51 8.00 -3.30
CA ILE A 89 -1.02 9.32 -2.90
C ILE A 89 -1.13 10.21 -4.13
N LEU A 90 -0.07 10.31 -4.93
CA LEU A 90 -0.04 11.14 -6.15
C LEU A 90 -1.10 10.69 -7.18
N VAL A 91 -1.23 9.38 -7.42
CA VAL A 91 -2.24 8.83 -8.33
C VAL A 91 -3.65 9.15 -7.83
N ASN A 92 -3.90 9.04 -6.53
CA ASN A 92 -5.23 9.32 -5.97
C ASN A 92 -5.55 10.83 -5.93
N LEU A 93 -4.55 11.72 -5.89
CA LEU A 93 -4.77 13.15 -6.09
C LEU A 93 -5.34 13.47 -7.49
N ILE A 94 -5.03 12.67 -8.52
CA ILE A 94 -5.59 12.84 -9.87
C ILE A 94 -7.13 12.73 -9.85
N LEU A 95 -7.72 11.94 -8.94
CA LEU A 95 -9.18 11.86 -8.78
C LEU A 95 -9.78 13.22 -8.37
N PHE A 96 -9.04 14.02 -7.60
CA PHE A 96 -9.45 15.36 -7.19
C PHE A 96 -9.21 16.39 -8.29
N ILE A 97 -8.04 16.34 -8.94
CA ILE A 97 -7.69 17.24 -10.05
C ILE A 97 -8.68 17.11 -11.21
N THR A 98 -9.10 15.88 -11.53
CA THR A 98 -10.11 15.63 -12.56
C THR A 98 -11.53 15.97 -12.11
N CYS A 99 -11.71 16.50 -10.89
CA CYS A 99 -12.99 16.82 -10.26
C CYS A 99 -13.97 15.66 -10.28
N THR A 100 -13.47 14.43 -10.17
CA THR A 100 -14.26 13.20 -10.21
C THR A 100 -15.38 13.29 -9.16
N HIS A 101 -15.03 13.79 -7.96
CA HIS A 101 -15.93 14.01 -6.81
C HIS A 101 -17.02 15.09 -6.98
N SER A 102 -16.89 16.01 -7.94
CA SER A 102 -17.80 17.17 -8.07
C SER A 102 -18.60 17.18 -9.38
N ARG A 103 -18.18 16.43 -10.40
CA ARG A 103 -18.83 16.44 -11.71
C ARG A 103 -20.01 15.48 -11.81
N ARG A 104 -21.09 15.94 -12.46
CA ARG A 104 -22.28 15.12 -12.79
C ARG A 104 -22.04 14.10 -13.89
N LYS A 105 -21.44 14.57 -14.97
CA LYS A 105 -21.10 13.76 -16.14
C LYS A 105 -19.60 13.54 -16.16
N TYR A 106 -19.18 12.30 -16.37
CA TYR A 106 -17.76 11.97 -16.52
C TYR A 106 -17.30 12.21 -17.94
N TYR A 107 -16.15 12.87 -18.04
CA TYR A 107 -15.36 12.92 -19.26
C TYR A 107 -14.34 11.78 -19.27
N ILE A 108 -13.69 11.58 -20.41
CA ILE A 108 -12.69 10.52 -20.57
C ILE A 108 -11.61 10.55 -19.48
N GLY A 109 -11.15 11.75 -19.09
CA GLY A 109 -10.18 11.93 -18.01
C GLY A 109 -10.65 11.41 -16.64
N ASN A 110 -11.95 11.44 -16.34
CA ASN A 110 -12.49 10.86 -15.11
C ASN A 110 -12.44 9.33 -15.12
N TYR A 111 -12.75 8.72 -16.27
CA TYR A 111 -12.67 7.26 -16.42
C TYR A 111 -11.22 6.79 -16.31
N ILE A 112 -10.31 7.49 -16.98
CA ILE A 112 -8.86 7.20 -16.93
C ILE A 112 -8.35 7.35 -15.50
N ALA A 113 -8.70 8.42 -14.77
CA ALA A 113 -8.27 8.62 -13.39
C ALA A 113 -8.74 7.50 -12.45
N VAL A 114 -10.00 7.06 -12.58
CA VAL A 114 -10.52 5.93 -11.79
C VAL A 114 -9.82 4.62 -12.18
N GLY A 115 -9.63 4.37 -13.47
CA GLY A 115 -8.97 3.16 -13.96
C GLY A 115 -7.51 3.08 -13.50
N LEU A 116 -6.77 4.18 -13.61
CA LEU A 116 -5.38 4.28 -13.16
C LEU A 116 -5.27 4.07 -11.65
N SER A 117 -6.11 4.75 -10.86
CA SER A 117 -6.16 4.59 -9.41
C SER A 117 -6.44 3.13 -9.01
N ALA A 118 -7.41 2.49 -9.66
CA ALA A 118 -7.73 1.09 -9.38
C ALA A 118 -6.60 0.14 -9.77
N ALA A 119 -6.02 0.29 -10.97
CA ALA A 119 -4.95 -0.56 -11.45
C ALA A 119 -3.68 -0.45 -10.58
N CYS A 120 -3.25 0.77 -10.25
CA CYS A 120 -2.11 1.00 -9.38
C CYS A 120 -2.36 0.46 -7.97
N SER A 121 -3.55 0.65 -7.41
CA SER A 121 -3.86 0.17 -6.06
C SER A 121 -3.89 -1.36 -5.98
N VAL A 122 -4.47 -2.03 -6.98
CA VAL A 122 -4.48 -3.50 -7.06
C VAL A 122 -3.07 -4.04 -7.27
N GLY A 123 -2.32 -3.49 -8.24
CA GLY A 123 -0.95 -3.91 -8.54
C GLY A 123 -0.02 -3.75 -7.33
N ALA A 124 -0.08 -2.60 -6.66
CA ALA A 124 0.68 -2.35 -5.44
C ALA A 124 0.33 -3.33 -4.31
N SER A 125 -0.97 -3.63 -4.13
CA SER A 125 -1.43 -4.56 -3.10
C SER A 125 -0.90 -5.97 -3.33
N VAL A 126 -1.02 -6.47 -4.57
CA VAL A 126 -0.54 -7.81 -4.93
C VAL A 126 0.98 -7.89 -4.72
N TRP A 127 1.72 -6.93 -5.28
CA TRP A 127 3.18 -6.89 -5.14
C TRP A 127 3.63 -6.81 -3.68
N ALA A 128 3.06 -5.92 -2.87
CA ALA A 128 3.48 -5.73 -1.49
C ALA A 128 3.16 -6.96 -0.63
N ILE A 129 1.96 -7.54 -0.75
CA ILE A 129 1.58 -8.73 0.02
C ILE A 129 2.53 -9.90 -0.27
N PHE A 130 2.86 -10.16 -1.54
CA PHE A 130 3.78 -11.24 -1.88
C PHE A 130 5.18 -11.04 -1.28
N ASN A 131 5.74 -9.84 -1.36
CA ASN A 131 7.07 -9.57 -0.81
C ASN A 131 7.07 -9.64 0.73
N VAL A 132 6.05 -9.07 1.39
CA VAL A 132 5.96 -9.10 2.86
C VAL A 132 5.78 -10.53 3.38
N ILE A 133 5.04 -11.39 2.69
CA ILE A 133 4.93 -12.81 3.07
C ILE A 133 6.29 -13.50 2.97
N ALA A 134 7.04 -13.28 1.89
CA ALA A 134 8.37 -13.87 1.73
C ALA A 134 9.35 -13.39 2.83
N PHE A 135 9.31 -12.10 3.20
CA PHE A 135 10.10 -11.59 4.32
C PHE A 135 9.62 -12.12 5.67
N ARG A 136 8.31 -12.28 5.87
CA ARG A 136 7.76 -12.90 7.09
C ARG A 136 8.27 -14.32 7.29
N GLU A 137 8.35 -15.11 6.22
CA GLU A 137 8.90 -16.47 6.28
C GLU A 137 10.37 -16.48 6.70
N LYS A 138 11.17 -15.54 6.19
CA LYS A 138 12.57 -15.36 6.62
C LYS A 138 12.67 -14.86 8.06
N PHE A 139 11.80 -13.96 8.50
CA PHE A 139 11.79 -13.43 9.86
C PHE A 139 11.54 -14.55 10.89
N LEU A 140 10.66 -15.49 10.56
CA LEU A 140 10.37 -16.64 11.42
C LEU A 140 11.50 -17.67 11.49
N GLN A 141 12.56 -17.52 10.68
CA GLN A 141 13.76 -18.36 10.73
C GLN A 141 14.83 -17.79 11.67
N ILE A 142 14.62 -16.59 12.23
CA ILE A 142 15.54 -16.00 13.20
C ILE A 142 15.57 -16.85 14.47
N ASP A 143 16.75 -17.04 15.04
CA ASP A 143 16.91 -17.59 16.38
C ASP A 143 16.48 -16.55 17.43
N PHE A 144 15.20 -16.60 17.81
CA PHE A 144 14.62 -15.66 18.78
C PHE A 144 15.17 -15.86 20.20
N ASP A 145 15.63 -17.06 20.55
CA ASP A 145 16.25 -17.31 21.85
C ASP A 145 17.62 -16.61 21.92
N ALA A 146 18.43 -16.75 20.87
CA ALA A 146 19.69 -16.00 20.74
C ALA A 146 19.47 -14.48 20.65
N LEU A 147 18.43 -14.03 19.94
CA LEU A 147 18.07 -12.61 19.86
C LEU A 147 17.71 -12.03 21.23
N LYS A 148 17.00 -12.80 22.05
CA LYS A 148 16.62 -12.40 23.41
C LYS A 148 17.84 -12.28 24.31
N GLU A 149 18.73 -13.28 24.30
CA GLU A 149 19.98 -13.22 25.06
C GLU A 149 20.85 -12.03 24.65
N PHE A 150 20.96 -11.77 23.34
CA PHE A 150 21.66 -10.62 22.81
C PHE A 150 21.04 -9.31 23.29
N SER A 151 19.71 -9.18 23.19
CA SER A 151 18.99 -7.97 23.62
C SER A 151 19.12 -7.69 25.11
N GLU A 152 19.08 -8.72 25.96
CA GLU A 152 19.28 -8.58 27.40
C GLU A 152 20.72 -8.18 27.74
N MET A 153 21.71 -8.72 27.01
CA MET A 153 23.13 -8.42 27.24
C MET A 153 23.51 -7.00 26.78
N TRP A 154 22.96 -6.55 25.65
CA TRP A 154 23.28 -5.25 25.03
C TRP A 154 22.26 -4.15 25.36
N ASN A 155 21.22 -4.47 26.12
CA ASN A 155 20.11 -3.58 26.46
C ASN A 155 19.46 -2.95 25.20
N THR A 156 19.26 -3.76 24.16
CA THR A 156 18.62 -3.36 22.90
C THR A 156 17.15 -3.77 22.87
N HIS A 157 16.38 -3.31 21.88
CA HIS A 157 14.98 -3.67 21.77
C HIS A 157 14.80 -5.12 21.28
N TYR A 158 13.97 -5.91 21.97
CA TYR A 158 13.58 -7.24 21.55
C TYR A 158 12.15 -7.24 20.99
N SER A 159 11.98 -7.86 19.82
CA SER A 159 10.67 -8.09 19.20
C SER A 159 10.66 -9.43 18.46
N ASP A 160 9.81 -10.35 18.89
CA ASP A 160 9.44 -11.59 18.21
C ASP A 160 8.08 -11.48 17.48
N SER A 161 7.50 -10.29 17.51
CA SER A 161 6.13 -10.06 17.08
C SER A 161 6.05 -9.96 15.56
N THR A 162 5.19 -10.79 14.94
CA THR A 162 4.86 -10.67 13.51
C THR A 162 3.87 -9.56 13.20
N MET A 163 3.55 -8.68 14.16
CA MET A 163 2.48 -7.68 14.03
C MET A 163 2.59 -6.84 12.76
N TRP A 164 3.78 -6.31 12.43
CA TRP A 164 3.96 -5.50 11.23
C TRP A 164 3.84 -6.30 9.93
N PHE A 165 4.22 -7.58 9.94
CA PHE A 165 4.00 -8.46 8.81
C PHE A 165 2.51 -8.76 8.64
N ASP A 166 1.77 -9.00 9.72
CA ASP A 166 0.34 -9.30 9.66
C ASP A 166 -0.52 -8.06 9.36
N ALA A 167 -0.05 -6.87 9.76
CA ALA A 167 -0.68 -5.59 9.45
C ALA A 167 -0.78 -5.32 7.94
N VAL A 168 0.04 -5.98 7.10
CA VAL A 168 -0.03 -5.89 5.64
C VAL A 168 -1.43 -6.22 5.11
N TYR A 169 -2.07 -7.24 5.69
CA TYR A 169 -3.39 -7.68 5.24
C TYR A 169 -4.46 -6.65 5.57
N PHE A 170 -4.35 -5.98 6.72
CA PHE A 170 -5.26 -4.91 7.09
C PHE A 170 -5.07 -3.68 6.20
N VAL A 171 -3.82 -3.22 6.04
CA VAL A 171 -3.48 -2.00 5.29
C VAL A 171 -3.86 -2.15 3.81
N PHE A 172 -3.42 -3.23 3.16
CA PHE A 172 -3.72 -3.46 1.75
C PHE A 172 -5.14 -3.99 1.53
N GLY A 173 -5.72 -4.71 2.50
CA GLY A 173 -7.13 -5.08 2.49
C GLY A 173 -8.05 -3.85 2.52
N PHE A 174 -7.71 -2.85 3.34
CA PHE A 174 -8.41 -1.56 3.36
C PHE A 174 -8.26 -0.81 2.03
N LEU A 175 -7.06 -0.76 1.45
CA LEU A 175 -6.83 -0.17 0.12
C LEU A 175 -7.67 -0.85 -0.96
N LEU A 176 -7.70 -2.18 -0.99
CA LEU A 176 -8.48 -2.97 -1.95
C LEU A 176 -9.98 -2.76 -1.76
N LEU A 177 -10.47 -2.69 -0.52
CA LEU A 177 -11.86 -2.39 -0.23
C LEU A 177 -12.26 -1.02 -0.76
N MET A 178 -11.45 0.02 -0.50
CA MET A 178 -11.70 1.37 -1.02
C MET A 178 -11.65 1.39 -2.55
N THR A 179 -10.74 0.62 -3.15
CA THR A 179 -10.63 0.47 -4.60
C THR A 179 -11.90 -0.17 -5.19
N ALA A 180 -12.42 -1.23 -4.57
CA ALA A 180 -13.67 -1.86 -4.99
C ALA A 180 -14.86 -0.90 -4.89
N LEU A 181 -14.94 -0.11 -3.82
CA LEU A 181 -15.97 0.92 -3.66
C LEU A 181 -15.86 2.03 -4.71
N LEU A 182 -14.64 2.43 -5.09
CA LEU A 182 -14.40 3.41 -6.15
C LEU A 182 -14.93 2.90 -7.50
N VAL A 183 -14.65 1.65 -7.85
CA VAL A 183 -15.13 1.01 -9.08
C VAL A 183 -16.65 0.81 -9.05
N ALA A 184 -17.21 0.34 -7.93
CA ALA A 184 -18.65 0.21 -7.77
C ALA A 184 -19.36 1.57 -7.94
N ASN A 185 -18.80 2.64 -7.38
CA ASN A 185 -19.32 3.99 -7.54
C ASN A 185 -19.25 4.48 -8.99
N LEU A 186 -18.20 4.15 -9.74
CA LEU A 186 -18.11 4.41 -11.18
C LEU A 186 -19.27 3.74 -11.93
N ILE A 187 -19.51 2.44 -11.69
CA ILE A 187 -20.57 1.66 -12.34
C ILE A 187 -21.95 2.28 -12.05
N LEU A 188 -22.24 2.58 -10.78
CA LEU A 188 -23.48 3.24 -10.37
C LEU A 188 -23.67 4.57 -11.09
N LYS A 189 -22.59 5.33 -11.28
CA LYS A 189 -22.65 6.61 -12.00
C LYS A 189 -22.94 6.44 -13.48
N VAL A 190 -22.33 5.47 -14.14
CA VAL A 190 -22.63 5.15 -15.54
C VAL A 190 -24.10 4.78 -15.72
N ILE A 191 -24.66 3.97 -14.82
CA ILE A 191 -26.07 3.57 -14.86
C ILE A 191 -26.99 4.79 -14.72
N VAL A 192 -26.73 5.68 -13.75
CA VAL A 192 -27.52 6.90 -13.54
C VAL A 192 -27.43 7.83 -14.76
N MET A 193 -26.24 8.02 -15.32
CA MET A 193 -26.05 8.85 -16.52
C MET A 193 -26.84 8.33 -17.73
N LYS A 194 -26.85 7.01 -17.95
CA LYS A 194 -27.65 6.37 -19.03
C LYS A 194 -29.16 6.58 -18.81
N LYS A 195 -29.64 6.47 -17.57
CA LYS A 195 -31.06 6.72 -17.23
C LYS A 195 -31.44 8.18 -17.49
N GLU A 196 -30.58 9.13 -17.12
CA GLU A 196 -30.82 10.55 -17.38
C GLU A 196 -30.88 10.88 -18.87
N GLN A 197 -30.00 10.29 -19.69
CA GLN A 197 -30.02 10.47 -21.14
C GLN A 197 -31.33 9.96 -21.77
N ARG A 198 -31.82 8.79 -21.34
CA ARG A 198 -33.09 8.23 -21.81
C ARG A 198 -34.29 9.12 -21.49
N LEU A 199 -34.35 9.67 -20.27
CA LEU A 199 -35.42 10.58 -19.86
C LEU A 199 -35.41 11.90 -20.64
N ILE A 200 -34.23 12.43 -20.95
CA ILE A 200 -34.10 13.65 -21.75
C ILE A 200 -34.51 13.40 -23.21
N GLY A 201 -34.14 12.24 -23.78
CA GLY A 201 -34.56 11.84 -25.13
C GLY A 201 -36.09 11.71 -25.23
N SER A 202 -36.69 10.92 -24.35
CA SER A 202 -38.15 10.73 -24.30
C SER A 202 -38.94 12.04 -24.13
N ARG A 203 -38.40 13.02 -23.39
CA ARG A 203 -39.05 14.33 -23.23
C ARG A 203 -38.99 15.21 -24.49
N LYS A 204 -37.99 15.01 -25.36
CA LYS A 204 -37.91 15.69 -26.66
C LYS A 204 -38.91 15.10 -27.64
N ASP A 205 -39.09 13.78 -27.63
CA ASP A 205 -40.02 13.08 -28.52
C ASP A 205 -41.50 13.39 -28.21
N VAL A 206 -41.84 13.72 -26.95
CA VAL A 206 -43.21 14.12 -26.54
C VAL A 206 -43.53 15.59 -26.86
N ARG A 207 -42.52 16.41 -27.21
CA ARG A 207 -42.69 17.84 -27.56
C ARG A 207 -42.64 18.12 -29.05
N ALA A 208 -42.38 17.11 -29.88
CA ALA A 208 -42.44 17.16 -31.34
C ALA A 208 -43.79 16.62 -31.81
#